data_AF-A0A8S1IRJ3-F1
#
_entry.id   AF-A0A8S1IRJ3-F1
#
_cell.length_a   1.000
_cell.length_b   1.000
_cell.length_c   1.000
_cell.angle_alpha   90.00
_cell.angle_beta   90.00
_cell.angle_gamma   90.00
#
_symmetry.space_group_name_H-M   'P 1'
#
loop_
_entity.id
_entity.type
_entity.pdbx_description
1 polymer ?
#
loop_
_entity_poly.entity_id
_entity_poly.type
_entity_poly.pdbx_seq_one_letter_code
_entity_poly.pdbx_strand_id
1 'polypeptide(L)'
;MYNIMLMAKKLGEDPKHGVATIRCFGKFWGLFADYYVFETTLKEAPEEEEENLGGLRIYLQFTDSLNSYIEEGCVPPEKGSGANAYSYFVCSYLGGPFTKLPDVRPEQIKAARNLKRFLVGRLDSSVSNYPPFPGKEANFLRAQIARISSTTVLCPSGYFNVSEEGEIEKNEEFQSLESREMGNATNWSHRHPHLKRQGRCQPHVREPPEGEEEEFVPTEEEQEQGPEPLATLENDAEVNAGPAWTPLYSSHNENVKYQVACVRSNLWPGACAVWGGGRFANIYVGWGIKNLPLTPLPPPPINPEFDLALMESTELPPKPAEEEPAEGEEEA
;
A
#
# COMPACT_ATOMS: atom_id res chain seq x y z
N MET A 1 12.09 4.83 25.16
CA MET A 1 12.12 6.03 24.29
C MET A 1 13.49 6.69 24.23
N TYR A 2 14.18 6.94 25.35
CA TYR A 2 15.51 7.59 25.32
C TYR A 2 16.53 6.85 24.43
N ASN A 3 16.62 5.52 24.54
CA ASN A 3 17.49 4.71 23.69
C ASN A 3 17.15 4.80 22.19
N ILE A 4 15.87 4.99 21.84
CA ILE A 4 15.42 5.16 20.45
C ILE A 4 15.90 6.52 19.94
N MET A 5 15.82 7.57 20.77
CA MET A 5 16.35 8.89 20.43
C MET A 5 17.86 8.85 20.19
N LEU A 6 18.62 8.14 21.03
CA LEU A 6 20.07 7.95 20.82
C LEU A 6 20.36 7.21 19.50
N MET A 7 19.55 6.22 19.14
CA MET A 7 19.69 5.51 17.87
C MET A 7 19.34 6.37 16.66
N ALA A 8 18.27 7.15 16.74
CA ALA A 8 17.90 8.11 15.70
C ALA A 8 19.01 9.16 15.50
N LYS A 9 19.61 9.64 16.61
CA LYS A 9 20.78 10.52 16.57
C LYS A 9 21.96 9.86 15.86
N LYS A 10 22.31 8.63 16.24
CA LYS A 10 23.39 7.87 15.62
C LYS A 10 23.19 7.71 14.11
N LEU A 11 21.99 7.34 13.67
CA LEU A 11 21.66 7.20 12.25
C LEU A 11 21.80 8.52 11.48
N GLY A 12 21.44 9.65 12.10
CA GLY A 12 21.53 10.98 11.47
C GLY A 12 22.93 11.58 11.46
N GLU A 13 23.78 11.19 12.42
CA GLU A 13 25.18 11.61 12.47
C GLU A 13 26.07 10.78 11.54
N ASP A 14 25.64 9.59 11.13
CA ASP A 14 26.40 8.72 10.23
C ASP A 14 26.44 9.30 8.80
N PRO A 15 27.60 9.80 8.32
CA PRO A 15 27.70 10.43 7.00
C PRO A 15 27.49 9.45 5.84
N LYS A 16 27.69 8.15 6.08
CA LYS A 16 27.52 7.08 5.08
C LYS A 16 26.09 6.92 4.58
N HIS A 17 25.11 7.26 5.43
CA HIS A 17 23.69 7.10 5.08
C HIS A 17 23.09 8.38 4.49
N GLY A 18 23.77 9.53 4.57
CA GLY A 18 23.34 10.76 3.90
C GLY A 18 21.95 11.27 4.30
N VAL A 19 21.52 11.04 5.54
CA VAL A 19 20.13 11.31 5.96
C VAL A 19 19.88 12.82 6.21
N ALA A 20 18.76 13.33 5.70
CA ALA A 20 18.29 14.70 5.91
C ALA A 20 17.36 14.82 7.12
N THR A 21 16.32 13.98 7.17
CA THR A 21 15.35 13.96 8.27
C THR A 21 15.16 12.55 8.80
N ILE A 22 14.88 12.43 10.11
CA ILE A 22 14.66 11.15 10.78
C ILE A 22 13.41 11.22 11.64
N ARG A 23 12.57 10.21 11.49
CA ARG A 23 11.40 9.98 12.35
C ARG A 23 11.37 8.53 12.78
N CYS A 24 11.14 8.29 14.07
CA CYS A 24 10.86 6.94 14.54
C CYS A 24 9.45 6.55 14.10
N PHE A 25 9.32 5.59 13.18
CA PHE A 25 8.02 5.08 12.75
C PHE A 25 7.40 4.23 13.86
N GLY A 26 8.19 3.33 14.45
CA GLY A 26 7.66 2.42 15.45
C GLY A 26 8.44 1.13 15.64
N LYS A 27 7.73 0.13 16.18
CA LYS A 27 8.22 -1.22 16.45
C LYS A 27 7.25 -2.27 15.91
N PHE A 28 7.78 -3.23 15.17
CA PHE A 28 7.05 -4.42 14.75
C PHE A 28 7.51 -5.62 15.57
N TRP A 29 6.56 -6.41 16.07
CA TRP A 29 6.87 -7.67 16.73
C TRP A 29 7.05 -8.79 15.72
N GLY A 30 8.04 -9.64 16.00
CA GLY A 30 8.25 -10.89 15.26
C GLY A 30 8.31 -12.09 16.18
N LEU A 31 8.31 -13.28 15.59
CA LEU A 31 8.35 -14.54 16.33
C LEU A 31 9.70 -14.77 17.02
N PHE A 32 10.79 -14.43 16.34
CA PHE A 32 12.16 -14.65 16.84
C PHE A 32 12.90 -13.35 17.17
N ALA A 33 12.60 -12.27 16.45
CA ALA A 33 13.17 -10.95 16.70
C ALA A 33 12.18 -9.86 16.30
N ASP A 34 12.30 -8.70 16.94
CA ASP A 34 11.49 -7.52 16.65
C ASP A 34 12.21 -6.60 15.66
N TYR A 35 11.48 -5.66 15.07
CA TYR A 35 12.02 -4.65 14.18
C TYR A 35 11.71 -3.24 14.70
N TYR A 36 12.74 -2.43 14.88
CA TYR A 36 12.61 -1.00 15.10
C TYR A 36 12.77 -0.29 13.76
N VAL A 37 11.82 0.57 13.41
CA VAL A 37 11.72 1.18 12.08
C VAL A 37 11.91 2.69 12.18
N PHE A 38 12.82 3.20 11.36
CA PHE A 38 13.12 4.62 11.19
C PHE A 38 12.76 5.05 9.77
N GLU A 39 11.90 6.06 9.68
CA GLU A 39 11.53 6.73 8.45
C GLU A 39 12.52 7.88 8.21
N THR A 40 13.06 7.97 7.00
CA THR A 40 14.11 8.93 6.67
C THR A 40 13.91 9.51 5.28
N THR A 41 14.33 10.77 5.10
CA THR A 41 14.56 11.36 3.78
C THR A 41 16.07 11.48 3.56
N LEU A 42 16.54 11.20 2.36
CA LEU A 42 17.95 11.30 2.00
C LEU A 42 18.26 12.70 1.44
N LYS A 43 19.46 13.21 1.70
CA LYS A 43 19.93 14.51 1.17
C LYS A 43 20.17 14.45 -0.34
N GLU A 44 20.61 13.28 -0.81
CA GLU A 44 20.82 12.97 -2.21
C GLU A 44 19.88 11.81 -2.56
N ALA A 45 19.19 11.91 -3.70
CA ALA A 45 18.42 10.79 -4.21
C ALA A 45 19.38 9.62 -4.46
N PRO A 46 19.05 8.39 -4.06
CA PRO A 46 19.93 7.26 -4.34
C PRO A 46 20.17 7.16 -5.85
N GLU A 47 21.43 7.00 -6.26
CA GLU A 47 21.78 6.70 -7.65
C GLU A 47 20.95 5.50 -8.12
N GLU A 48 20.47 5.57 -9.35
CA GLU A 48 19.60 4.57 -9.96
C GLU A 48 20.35 3.22 -10.04
N GLU A 49 20.27 2.41 -9.00
CA GLU A 49 20.65 1.00 -9.12
C GLU A 49 19.64 0.36 -10.07
N GLU A 50 20.08 0.05 -11.30
CA GLU A 50 19.36 -0.84 -12.20
C GLU A 50 19.02 -2.11 -11.41
N GLU A 51 17.75 -2.27 -11.05
CA GLU A 51 17.31 -3.40 -10.25
C GLU A 51 17.61 -4.69 -11.02
N ASN A 52 18.60 -5.43 -10.53
CA ASN A 52 18.98 -6.73 -11.05
C ASN A 52 17.80 -7.70 -10.83
N LEU A 53 16.96 -7.88 -11.86
CA LEU A 53 15.75 -8.72 -11.92
C LEU A 53 15.98 -10.23 -11.64
N GLY A 54 17.13 -10.62 -11.08
CA GLY A 54 17.50 -12.01 -10.80
C GLY A 54 16.62 -12.72 -9.77
N GLY A 55 15.87 -12.00 -8.94
CA GLY A 55 14.97 -12.59 -7.93
C GLY A 55 13.70 -13.22 -8.51
N LEU A 56 13.26 -12.79 -9.70
CA LEU A 56 12.10 -13.33 -10.41
C LEU A 56 12.45 -14.61 -11.21
N ARG A 57 13.68 -15.11 -11.11
CA ARG A 57 14.14 -16.23 -11.95
C ARG A 57 13.71 -17.61 -11.45
N ILE A 58 13.35 -17.76 -10.17
CA ILE A 58 13.10 -19.08 -9.57
C ILE A 58 11.63 -19.54 -9.73
N TYR A 59 10.66 -18.62 -9.87
CA TYR A 59 9.26 -19.00 -10.10
C TYR A 59 8.88 -19.15 -11.58
N LEU A 60 9.76 -18.73 -12.51
CA LEU A 60 9.51 -18.74 -13.96
C LEU A 60 10.37 -19.75 -14.73
N GLN A 61 11.08 -20.63 -14.02
CA GLN A 61 12.04 -21.56 -14.65
C GLN A 61 11.38 -22.70 -15.47
N PHE A 62 10.05 -22.68 -15.61
CA PHE A 62 9.27 -23.60 -16.46
C PHE A 62 8.76 -22.97 -17.76
N THR A 63 9.04 -21.70 -18.04
CA THR A 63 8.66 -21.07 -19.32
C THR A 63 9.83 -20.24 -19.84
N ASP A 64 10.71 -20.87 -20.61
CA ASP A 64 11.95 -20.34 -21.20
C ASP A 64 11.68 -19.33 -22.36
N SER A 65 10.54 -18.62 -22.33
CA SER A 65 10.08 -17.74 -23.41
C SER A 65 9.33 -16.51 -22.89
N LEU A 66 9.73 -15.96 -21.73
CA LEU A 66 9.08 -14.78 -21.15
C LEU A 66 10.07 -13.74 -20.61
N ASN A 67 11.27 -13.65 -21.20
CA ASN A 67 12.20 -12.55 -20.89
C ASN A 67 11.91 -11.28 -21.72
N SER A 68 10.89 -11.28 -22.58
CA SER A 68 10.42 -10.14 -23.37
C SER A 68 8.99 -9.69 -23.01
N TYR A 69 8.41 -10.20 -21.92
CA TYR A 69 7.01 -9.97 -21.53
C TYR A 69 6.87 -9.40 -20.10
N ILE A 70 7.91 -8.71 -19.61
CA ILE A 70 7.82 -7.93 -18.37
C ILE A 70 7.44 -6.46 -18.65
N GLU A 71 7.23 -6.03 -19.91
CA GLU A 71 7.12 -4.60 -20.25
C GLU A 71 5.78 -4.03 -20.75
N GLU A 72 4.66 -4.78 -20.88
CA GLU A 72 3.43 -4.18 -21.47
C GLU A 72 2.14 -4.27 -20.62
N GLY A 73 2.17 -4.67 -19.35
CA GLY A 73 0.94 -4.78 -18.55
C GLY A 73 1.04 -4.62 -17.04
N CYS A 74 2.24 -4.39 -16.50
CA CYS A 74 2.48 -4.20 -15.07
C CYS A 74 2.41 -2.72 -14.69
N VAL A 75 1.82 -2.41 -13.53
CA VAL A 75 1.69 -1.04 -13.05
C VAL A 75 3.09 -0.55 -12.63
N PRO A 76 3.58 0.59 -13.16
CA PRO A 76 4.94 1.03 -12.88
C PRO A 76 5.12 1.45 -11.40
N PRO A 77 6.28 1.18 -10.78
CA PRO A 77 6.56 1.57 -9.40
C PRO A 77 6.76 3.08 -9.26
N GLU A 78 6.33 3.65 -8.14
CA GLU A 78 6.59 5.05 -7.80
C GLU A 78 8.06 5.19 -7.32
N LYS A 79 8.84 6.13 -7.86
CA LYS A 79 10.22 6.39 -7.43
C LYS A 79 10.30 7.78 -6.81
N GLY A 80 10.67 7.86 -5.53
CA GLY A 80 10.81 9.14 -4.81
C GLY A 80 9.50 9.91 -4.55
N SER A 81 8.35 9.34 -4.91
CA SER A 81 7.02 9.95 -4.72
C SER A 81 6.04 8.96 -4.09
N GLY A 82 4.93 9.46 -3.56
CA GLY A 82 3.84 8.66 -3.00
C GLY A 82 4.31 7.68 -1.92
N ALA A 83 4.14 6.38 -2.17
CA ALA A 83 4.49 5.32 -1.22
C ALA A 83 6.02 5.15 -1.02
N ASN A 84 6.85 5.65 -1.94
CA ASN A 84 8.31 5.61 -1.90
C ASN A 84 8.96 6.98 -1.67
N ALA A 85 8.21 7.95 -1.13
CA ALA A 85 8.74 9.25 -0.74
C ALA A 85 9.78 9.17 0.41
N TYR A 86 9.69 8.14 1.25
CA TYR A 86 10.58 7.94 2.40
C TYR A 86 11.36 6.63 2.29
N SER A 87 12.64 6.69 2.66
CA SER A 87 13.48 5.52 2.87
C SER A 87 13.33 5.01 4.30
N TYR A 88 13.19 3.70 4.44
CA TYR A 88 13.01 3.07 5.75
C TYR A 88 14.24 2.26 6.15
N PHE A 89 14.78 2.55 7.33
CA PHE A 89 15.86 1.79 7.95
C PHE A 89 15.32 0.96 9.12
N VAL A 90 15.81 -0.26 9.23
CA VAL A 90 15.37 -1.21 10.25
C VAL A 90 16.55 -1.69 11.08
N CYS A 91 16.33 -1.89 12.37
CA CYS A 91 17.26 -2.62 13.24
C CYS A 91 16.52 -3.63 14.13
N SER A 92 17.14 -4.78 14.38
CA SER A 92 16.53 -5.84 15.21
C SER A 92 16.60 -5.56 16.71
N TYR A 93 17.60 -4.78 17.13
CA TYR A 93 17.78 -4.37 18.52
C TYR A 93 18.42 -2.98 18.57
N LEU A 94 18.19 -2.27 19.68
CA LEU A 94 18.74 -0.94 19.88
C LEU A 94 20.27 -1.02 20.05
N GLY A 95 21.01 -0.32 19.20
CA GLY A 95 22.48 -0.37 19.10
C GLY A 95 23.00 -1.22 17.93
N GLY A 96 22.15 -2.02 17.29
CA GLY A 96 22.52 -2.89 16.18
C GLY A 96 22.80 -2.16 14.87
N PRO A 97 23.20 -2.91 13.82
CA PRO A 97 23.36 -2.37 12.48
C PRO A 97 22.01 -1.92 11.89
N PHE A 98 22.05 -0.89 11.05
CA PHE A 98 20.90 -0.45 10.28
C PHE A 98 20.88 -1.17 8.92
N THR A 99 19.72 -1.68 8.53
CA THR A 99 19.49 -2.26 7.21
C THR A 99 18.45 -1.41 6.49
N LYS A 100 18.79 -0.87 5.31
CA LYS A 100 17.85 -0.15 4.45
C LYS A 100 16.88 -1.16 3.83
N LEU A 101 15.58 -0.86 3.89
CA LEU A 101 14.57 -1.64 3.18
C LEU A 101 14.53 -1.26 1.70
N PRO A 102 14.21 -2.20 0.80
CA PRO A 102 14.00 -1.89 -0.60
C PRO A 102 12.75 -1.02 -0.80
N ASP A 103 12.63 -0.43 -1.98
CA ASP A 103 11.43 0.29 -2.38
C ASP A 103 10.25 -0.66 -2.58
N VAL A 104 9.04 -0.15 -2.36
CA VAL A 104 7.81 -0.94 -2.47
C VAL A 104 7.29 -0.93 -3.89
N ARG A 105 6.89 -2.10 -4.40
CA ARG A 105 6.20 -2.22 -5.68
C ARG A 105 4.69 -2.35 -5.50
N PRO A 106 3.86 -1.90 -6.46
CA PRO A 106 2.41 -2.04 -6.40
C PRO A 106 1.96 -3.51 -6.26
N GLU A 107 2.63 -4.47 -6.92
CA GLU A 107 2.28 -5.89 -6.81
C GLU A 107 2.46 -6.42 -5.38
N GLN A 108 3.51 -5.96 -4.68
CA GLN A 108 3.77 -6.34 -3.29
C GLN A 108 2.68 -5.83 -2.36
N ILE A 109 2.19 -4.60 -2.58
CA ILE A 109 1.10 -4.03 -1.79
C ILE A 109 -0.20 -4.80 -2.03
N LYS A 110 -0.53 -5.11 -3.30
CA LYS A 110 -1.71 -5.92 -3.65
C LYS A 110 -1.64 -7.31 -3.01
N ALA A 111 -0.51 -8.01 -3.17
CA ALA A 111 -0.32 -9.33 -2.56
C ALA A 111 -0.40 -9.26 -1.02
N ALA A 112 0.21 -8.25 -0.38
CA ALA A 112 0.18 -8.08 1.07
C ALA A 112 -1.24 -7.83 1.62
N ARG A 113 -2.16 -7.25 0.84
CA ARG A 113 -3.56 -7.07 1.27
C ARG A 113 -4.29 -8.40 1.50
N ASN A 114 -3.94 -9.43 0.74
CA ASN A 114 -4.55 -10.76 0.82
C ASN A 114 -3.85 -11.67 1.84
N LEU A 115 -2.79 -11.18 2.50
CA LEU A 115 -1.97 -11.95 3.43
C LEU A 115 -2.15 -11.49 4.88
N LYS A 116 -2.23 -12.45 5.79
CA LYS A 116 -2.17 -12.26 7.24
C LYS A 116 -1.13 -13.19 7.82
N ARG A 117 0.08 -12.69 8.01
CA ARG A 117 1.25 -13.44 8.50
C ARG A 117 1.87 -12.72 9.67
N PHE A 118 2.36 -13.48 10.64
CA PHE A 118 3.28 -12.97 11.65
C PHE A 118 4.68 -12.82 11.04
N LEU A 119 5.38 -11.75 11.39
CA LEU A 119 6.77 -11.56 10.98
C LEU A 119 7.66 -12.56 11.72
N VAL A 120 8.69 -13.08 11.05
CA VAL A 120 9.62 -14.03 11.66
C VAL A 120 10.66 -13.28 12.48
N GLY A 121 11.09 -12.09 12.03
CA GLY A 121 12.22 -11.37 12.62
C GLY A 121 13.54 -11.61 11.87
N ARG A 122 13.47 -12.19 10.66
CA ARG A 122 14.60 -12.31 9.73
C ARG A 122 14.20 -11.81 8.34
N LEU A 123 14.86 -10.74 7.89
CA LEU A 123 14.54 -10.05 6.63
C LEU A 123 14.60 -10.94 5.38
N ASP A 124 15.39 -12.01 5.43
CA ASP A 124 15.57 -12.95 4.32
C ASP A 124 14.55 -14.10 4.24
N SER A 125 13.61 -14.18 5.18
CA SER A 125 12.65 -15.29 5.24
C SER A 125 11.63 -15.23 4.09
N SER A 126 11.18 -16.42 3.64
CA SER A 126 10.05 -16.54 2.72
C SER A 126 8.73 -16.21 3.41
N VAL A 127 7.82 -15.51 2.72
CA VAL A 127 6.60 -14.97 3.34
C VAL A 127 5.41 -15.93 3.23
N SER A 128 5.01 -16.29 2.00
CA SER A 128 3.84 -17.13 1.76
C SER A 128 3.96 -17.88 0.45
N ASN A 129 3.54 -19.15 0.45
CA ASN A 129 3.41 -19.96 -0.76
C ASN A 129 2.09 -19.66 -1.50
N TYR A 130 1.00 -19.41 -0.77
CA TYR A 130 -0.31 -19.08 -1.35
C TYR A 130 -1.11 -18.11 -0.47
N PRO A 131 -1.64 -17.00 -1.02
CA PRO A 131 -1.27 -16.40 -2.31
C PRO A 131 0.25 -16.15 -2.40
N PRO A 132 0.86 -16.28 -3.60
CA PRO A 132 2.29 -16.06 -3.77
C PRO A 132 2.64 -14.59 -3.51
N PHE A 133 3.72 -14.35 -2.77
CA PHE A 133 4.19 -13.00 -2.47
C PHE A 133 5.47 -12.70 -3.27
N PRO A 134 5.53 -11.62 -4.07
CA PRO A 134 6.69 -11.28 -4.88
C PRO A 134 7.77 -10.59 -4.04
N GLY A 135 8.48 -11.37 -3.22
CA GLY A 135 9.60 -10.90 -2.41
C GLY A 135 9.85 -11.73 -1.15
N LYS A 136 10.79 -11.25 -0.32
CA LYS A 136 11.11 -11.82 0.99
C LYS A 136 10.40 -11.03 2.11
N GLU A 137 10.68 -11.38 3.36
CA GLU A 137 10.14 -10.69 4.54
C GLU A 137 10.48 -9.19 4.56
N ALA A 138 11.65 -8.77 4.04
CA ALA A 138 11.99 -7.35 3.88
C ALA A 138 10.96 -6.59 3.03
N ASN A 139 10.56 -7.15 1.89
CA ASN A 139 9.55 -6.55 1.00
C ASN A 139 8.16 -6.58 1.64
N PHE A 140 7.82 -7.66 2.38
CA PHE A 140 6.55 -7.73 3.09
C PHE A 140 6.47 -6.70 4.22
N LEU A 141 7.53 -6.54 5.01
CA LEU A 141 7.63 -5.51 6.03
C LEU A 141 7.50 -4.11 5.42
N ARG A 142 8.19 -3.85 4.30
CA ARG A 142 8.09 -2.59 3.57
C ARG A 142 6.65 -2.31 3.08
N ALA A 143 5.96 -3.32 2.56
CA ALA A 143 4.57 -3.20 2.12
C ALA A 143 3.62 -2.94 3.30
N GLN A 144 3.85 -3.59 4.46
CA GLN A 144 3.08 -3.31 5.68
C GLN A 144 3.31 -1.88 6.18
N ILE A 145 4.57 -1.41 6.17
CA ILE A 145 4.91 -0.03 6.53
C ILE A 145 4.18 0.95 5.60
N ALA A 146 4.21 0.74 4.28
CA ALA A 146 3.52 1.61 3.33
C ALA A 146 2.02 1.73 3.65
N ARG A 147 1.36 0.59 3.90
CA ARG A 147 -0.07 0.52 4.22
C ARG A 147 -0.41 1.17 5.56
N ILE A 148 0.41 0.97 6.59
CA ILE A 148 0.20 1.56 7.91
C ILE A 148 0.48 3.06 7.85
N SER A 149 1.56 3.47 7.17
CA SER A 149 1.95 4.87 7.02
C SER A 149 0.84 5.68 6.36
N SER A 150 0.31 5.19 5.24
CA SER A 150 -0.76 5.87 4.48
C SER A 150 -2.11 5.93 5.21
N THR A 151 -2.31 5.13 6.28
CA THR A 151 -3.61 5.04 6.96
C THR A 151 -3.59 5.57 8.39
N THR A 152 -2.42 5.72 9.01
CA THR A 152 -2.33 5.99 10.45
C THR A 152 -1.42 7.14 10.84
N VAL A 153 -0.75 7.77 9.88
CA VAL A 153 0.04 8.97 10.15
C VAL A 153 -0.84 10.20 10.03
N LEU A 154 -1.09 10.81 11.18
CA LEU A 154 -2.04 11.89 11.31
C LEU A 154 -1.35 13.22 11.64
N CYS A 155 -2.05 14.31 11.37
CA CYS A 155 -1.72 15.64 11.84
C CYS A 155 -2.97 16.31 12.39
N PRO A 156 -2.83 17.31 13.29
CA PRO A 156 -3.96 18.14 13.69
C PRO A 156 -4.55 18.85 12.47
N SER A 157 -5.87 18.94 12.41
CA SER A 157 -6.58 19.67 11.36
C SER A 157 -6.15 21.14 11.34
N GLY A 158 -5.82 21.67 10.16
CA GLY A 158 -5.33 23.04 9.99
C GLY A 158 -3.85 23.26 10.35
N TYR A 159 -3.12 22.24 10.81
CA TYR A 159 -1.68 22.35 11.09
C TYR A 159 -0.84 22.45 9.80
N PHE A 160 -1.34 21.85 8.71
CA PHE A 160 -0.72 21.93 7.39
C PHE A 160 -1.73 22.47 6.38
N ASN A 161 -1.22 23.19 5.37
CA ASN A 161 -1.96 23.64 4.22
C ASN A 161 -1.43 22.95 2.97
N VAL A 162 -2.30 22.72 1.99
CA VAL A 162 -1.92 22.19 0.68
C VAL A 162 -1.59 23.38 -0.22
N SER A 163 -0.37 23.43 -0.76
CA SER A 163 0.03 24.44 -1.74
C SER A 163 -0.63 24.18 -3.10
N GLU A 164 -0.60 25.16 -4.01
CA GLU A 164 -1.11 25.02 -5.38
C GLU A 164 -0.38 23.90 -6.16
N GLU A 165 0.84 23.57 -5.77
CA GLU A 165 1.65 22.49 -6.34
C GLU A 165 1.41 21.12 -5.65
N GLY A 166 0.51 21.07 -4.67
CA GLY A 166 0.17 19.84 -3.93
C GLY A 166 1.16 19.46 -2.83
N GLU A 167 2.09 20.35 -2.47
CA GLU A 167 3.00 20.15 -1.35
C GLU A 167 2.32 20.53 -0.03
N ILE A 168 2.70 19.84 1.06
CA ILE A 168 2.09 20.03 2.38
C ILE A 168 3.01 20.97 3.19
N GLU A 169 2.62 22.23 3.30
CA GLU A 169 3.36 23.26 4.02
C GLU A 169 2.82 23.46 5.44
N LYS A 170 3.70 23.81 6.37
CA LYS A 170 3.31 24.06 7.76
C LYS A 170 2.56 25.38 7.86
N ASN A 171 1.36 25.36 8.43
CA ASN A 171 0.61 26.57 8.72
C ASN A 171 1.20 27.28 9.95
N GLU A 172 1.74 28.49 9.77
CA GLU A 172 2.30 29.28 10.87
C GLU A 172 1.22 29.92 11.75
N GLU A 173 -0.01 30.07 11.25
CA GLU A 173 -1.15 30.65 11.96
C GLU A 173 -1.95 29.64 12.78
N PHE A 174 -1.46 28.40 12.88
CA PHE A 174 -2.16 27.33 13.58
C PHE A 174 -2.38 27.66 15.06
N GLN A 175 -3.65 27.70 15.46
CA GLN A 175 -4.04 27.86 16.86
C GLN A 175 -4.12 26.50 17.54
N SER A 176 -3.38 26.33 18.64
CA SER A 176 -3.38 25.09 19.39
C SER A 176 -4.74 24.84 20.03
N LEU A 177 -5.37 23.72 19.66
CA LEU A 177 -6.59 23.24 20.31
C LEU A 177 -6.30 22.70 21.71
N GLU A 178 -7.32 22.70 22.56
CA GLU A 178 -7.21 22.11 23.88
C GLU A 178 -6.94 20.62 23.78
N SER A 179 -6.17 20.09 24.73
CA SER A 179 -5.73 18.70 24.65
C SER A 179 -6.89 17.72 24.71
N ARG A 180 -8.00 18.06 25.38
CA ARG A 180 -9.19 17.18 25.44
C ARG A 180 -9.96 17.14 24.12
N GLU A 181 -10.03 18.26 23.40
CA GLU A 181 -10.70 18.35 22.09
C GLU A 181 -9.98 17.49 21.04
N MET A 182 -8.67 17.31 21.19
CA MET A 182 -7.88 16.42 20.33
C MET A 182 -8.17 14.92 20.54
N GLY A 183 -9.10 14.56 21.45
CA GLY A 183 -9.71 13.24 21.47
C GLY A 183 -10.71 13.02 20.32
N ASN A 184 -11.31 14.08 19.78
CA ASN A 184 -12.26 13.97 18.68
C ASN A 184 -11.54 13.68 17.36
N ALA A 185 -12.06 12.72 16.60
CA ALA A 185 -11.48 12.32 15.33
C ALA A 185 -11.51 13.45 14.28
N THR A 186 -12.49 14.35 14.36
CA THR A 186 -12.66 15.53 13.49
C THR A 186 -11.45 16.47 13.48
N ASN A 187 -10.70 16.50 14.59
CA ASN A 187 -9.57 17.40 14.78
C ASN A 187 -8.26 16.83 14.24
N TRP A 188 -8.33 15.68 13.57
CA TRP A 188 -7.19 15.02 12.94
C TRP A 188 -7.44 14.85 11.44
N SER A 189 -6.37 15.05 10.67
CA SER A 189 -6.32 14.82 9.23
C SER A 189 -5.18 13.86 8.87
N HIS A 190 -5.33 13.15 7.75
CA HIS A 190 -4.28 12.26 7.23
C HIS A 190 -3.13 13.07 6.62
N ARG A 191 -1.90 12.81 7.08
CA ARG A 191 -0.70 13.51 6.59
C ARG A 191 -0.16 12.92 5.28
N HIS A 192 -0.28 11.61 5.11
CA HIS A 192 0.23 10.92 3.93
C HIS A 192 -0.87 10.70 2.90
N PRO A 193 -0.52 10.63 1.60
CA PRO A 193 -1.50 10.39 0.55
C PRO A 193 -2.16 9.01 0.71
N HIS A 194 -3.41 8.91 0.28
CA HIS A 194 -4.17 7.67 0.32
C HIS A 194 -3.55 6.60 -0.59
N LEU A 195 -3.55 5.34 -0.13
CA LEU A 195 -3.01 4.21 -0.90
C LEU A 195 -4.13 3.40 -1.57
N LYS A 196 -4.28 3.58 -2.89
CA LYS A 196 -5.36 3.02 -3.72
C LYS A 196 -5.29 1.51 -3.88
N ARG A 197 -6.36 0.87 -4.34
CA ARG A 197 -6.43 -0.57 -4.63
C ARG A 197 -5.38 -1.01 -5.65
N GLN A 198 -5.05 -0.13 -6.58
CA GLN A 198 -3.95 -0.33 -7.53
C GLN A 198 -2.58 -0.55 -6.86
N GLY A 199 -2.40 -0.12 -5.60
CA GLY A 199 -1.13 -0.23 -4.88
C GLY A 199 -0.20 0.98 -5.07
N ARG A 200 -0.75 2.09 -5.58
CA ARG A 200 -0.10 3.38 -5.76
C ARG A 200 -0.87 4.49 -5.05
N CYS A 201 -0.22 5.63 -4.83
CA CYS A 201 -0.88 6.82 -4.32
C CYS A 201 -1.52 7.62 -5.46
N GLN A 202 -0.82 7.73 -6.59
CA GLN A 202 -1.37 8.29 -7.82
C GLN A 202 -1.80 7.16 -8.76
N PRO A 203 -3.03 7.19 -9.30
CA PRO A 203 -3.51 6.14 -10.19
C PRO A 203 -2.71 6.21 -11.49
N HIS A 204 -2.31 5.06 -12.01
CA HIS A 204 -1.76 4.95 -13.34
C HIS A 204 -2.85 4.41 -14.26
N VAL A 205 -3.33 5.24 -15.18
CA VAL A 205 -4.25 4.83 -16.24
C VAL A 205 -3.38 4.39 -17.42
N ARG A 206 -3.60 3.19 -17.93
CA ARG A 206 -2.89 2.71 -19.12
C ARG A 206 -3.37 3.49 -20.34
N GLU A 207 -2.47 3.77 -21.26
CA GLU A 207 -2.84 4.34 -22.55
C GLU A 207 -3.56 3.27 -23.38
N PRO A 208 -4.65 3.63 -24.09
CA PRO A 208 -5.33 2.70 -24.97
C PRO A 208 -4.37 2.26 -26.09
N PRO A 209 -4.36 0.97 -26.47
CA PRO A 209 -3.55 0.53 -27.61
C PRO A 209 -4.00 1.21 -28.91
N GLU A 210 -3.04 1.53 -29.78
CA GLU A 210 -3.32 2.23 -31.04
C GLU A 210 -4.35 1.47 -31.89
N GLY A 211 -5.52 2.09 -32.11
CA GLY A 211 -6.61 1.52 -32.90
C GLY A 211 -7.78 0.91 -32.11
N GLU A 212 -7.68 0.83 -30.78
CA GLU A 212 -8.75 0.29 -29.89
C GLU A 212 -9.26 1.34 -28.87
N GLU A 213 -9.12 2.63 -29.18
CA GLU A 213 -9.52 3.73 -28.28
C GLU A 213 -11.00 3.70 -27.89
N GLU A 214 -11.89 3.23 -28.76
CA GLU A 214 -13.33 3.15 -28.50
C GLU A 214 -13.74 1.92 -27.66
N GLU A 215 -12.90 0.87 -27.62
CA GLU A 215 -13.16 -0.36 -26.86
C GLU A 215 -12.40 -0.40 -25.52
N PHE A 216 -11.40 0.46 -25.33
CA PHE A 216 -10.62 0.52 -24.12
C PHE A 216 -11.40 1.16 -22.95
N VAL A 217 -11.89 0.31 -22.05
CA VAL A 217 -12.52 0.75 -20.79
C VAL A 217 -11.50 0.60 -19.65
N PRO A 218 -11.01 1.70 -19.03
CA PRO A 218 -10.12 1.61 -17.88
C PRO A 218 -10.76 0.83 -16.73
N THR A 219 -9.98 0.03 -16.03
CA THR A 219 -10.49 -0.84 -14.94
C THR A 219 -11.01 0.02 -13.78
N GLU A 220 -11.97 -0.48 -12.98
CA GLU A 220 -12.44 0.18 -11.74
C GLU A 220 -11.28 0.63 -10.82
N GLU A 221 -10.18 -0.13 -10.78
CA GLU A 221 -8.99 0.21 -9.99
C GLU A 221 -8.20 1.41 -10.55
N GLU A 222 -8.29 1.66 -11.85
CA GLU A 222 -7.58 2.76 -12.54
C GLU A 222 -8.37 4.07 -12.45
N GLN A 223 -9.70 3.96 -12.36
CA GLN A 223 -10.61 5.09 -12.18
C GLN A 223 -10.86 5.46 -10.70
N GLU A 224 -10.27 4.72 -9.75
CA GLU A 224 -10.47 4.96 -8.32
C GLU A 224 -10.00 6.38 -7.94
N GLN A 225 -10.92 7.26 -7.59
CA GLN A 225 -10.62 8.57 -7.00
C GLN A 225 -10.49 8.41 -5.48
N GLY A 226 -9.33 8.80 -4.96
CA GLY A 226 -9.07 8.79 -3.53
C GLY A 226 -9.66 10.02 -2.84
N PRO A 227 -9.71 10.04 -1.50
CA PRO A 227 -10.07 11.24 -0.77
C PRO A 227 -9.06 12.38 -1.03
N GLU A 228 -9.51 13.62 -0.86
CA GLU A 228 -8.65 14.80 -0.97
C GLU A 228 -7.48 14.76 0.03
N PRO A 229 -6.34 15.42 -0.28
CA PRO A 229 -5.25 15.57 0.68
C PRO A 229 -5.74 16.19 1.99
N LEU A 230 -5.18 15.76 3.12
CA LEU A 230 -5.60 16.21 4.45
C LEU A 230 -7.07 15.90 4.81
N ALA A 231 -7.65 14.84 4.24
CA ALA A 231 -8.96 14.35 4.65
C ALA A 231 -9.04 14.09 6.17
N THR A 232 -10.17 14.46 6.77
CA THR A 232 -10.44 14.27 8.21
C THR A 232 -10.78 12.81 8.52
N LEU A 233 -10.52 12.38 9.75
CA LEU A 233 -10.79 11.00 10.19
C LEU A 233 -12.27 10.62 10.27
N GLU A 234 -13.18 11.60 10.27
CA GLU A 234 -14.63 11.34 10.31
C GLU A 234 -15.12 10.65 9.02
N ASN A 235 -14.44 10.92 7.91
CA ASN A 235 -14.74 10.32 6.61
C ASN A 235 -14.14 8.91 6.46
N ASP A 236 -13.45 8.38 7.49
CA ASP A 236 -12.87 7.04 7.43
C ASP A 236 -13.97 5.97 7.54
N ALA A 237 -13.81 4.90 6.74
CA ALA A 237 -14.73 3.77 6.75
C ALA A 237 -14.77 3.06 8.11
N GLU A 238 -15.98 2.73 8.56
CA GLU A 238 -16.20 1.98 9.80
C GLU A 238 -15.54 0.60 9.78
N VAL A 239 -15.10 0.15 10.95
CA VAL A 239 -14.36 -1.10 11.14
C VAL A 239 -15.15 -2.01 12.08
N ASN A 240 -15.57 -3.18 11.59
CA ASN A 240 -16.35 -4.16 12.35
C ASN A 240 -17.61 -3.55 13.02
N ALA A 241 -18.35 -2.72 12.28
CA ALA A 241 -19.55 -2.00 12.75
C ALA A 241 -19.29 -1.02 13.92
N GLY A 242 -18.06 -0.48 14.00
CA GLY A 242 -17.68 0.57 14.95
C GLY A 242 -16.77 1.61 14.30
N PRO A 243 -16.46 2.71 15.01
CA PRO A 243 -15.63 3.77 14.46
C PRO A 243 -14.21 3.28 14.17
N ALA A 244 -13.60 3.81 13.11
CA ALA A 244 -12.22 3.48 12.73
C ALA A 244 -11.18 3.89 13.80
N TRP A 245 -11.52 4.90 14.61
CA TRP A 245 -10.67 5.50 15.63
C TRP A 245 -11.35 5.54 16.99
N THR A 246 -10.57 5.46 18.05
CA THR A 246 -11.09 5.57 19.42
C THR A 246 -10.24 6.55 20.24
N PRO A 247 -10.86 7.48 20.97
CA PRO A 247 -10.13 8.39 21.85
C PRO A 247 -9.57 7.66 23.07
N LEU A 248 -8.42 8.13 23.53
CA LEU A 248 -7.75 7.77 24.77
C LEU A 248 -7.31 9.06 25.47
N TYR A 249 -7.60 9.16 26.76
CA TYR A 249 -7.24 10.32 27.57
C TYR A 249 -6.25 9.91 28.66
N SER A 250 -5.30 10.79 28.97
CA SER A 250 -4.33 10.56 30.05
C SER A 250 -4.95 10.57 31.44
N SER A 251 -6.08 11.24 31.64
CA SER A 251 -6.78 11.31 32.93
C SER A 251 -8.28 11.14 32.76
N HIS A 252 -8.91 10.51 33.76
CA HIS A 252 -10.36 10.41 33.82
C HIS A 252 -11.00 11.75 34.24
N ASN A 253 -10.32 12.52 35.10
CA ASN A 253 -10.80 13.83 35.55
C ASN A 253 -10.56 14.90 34.48
N GLU A 254 -11.60 15.67 34.17
CA GLU A 254 -11.60 16.72 33.15
C GLU A 254 -10.87 17.98 33.60
N ASN A 255 -10.77 18.22 34.91
CA ASN A 255 -10.20 19.45 35.48
C ASN A 255 -8.66 19.47 35.53
N VAL A 256 -7.99 18.40 35.06
CA VAL A 256 -6.53 18.37 35.03
C VAL A 256 -6.04 19.33 33.95
N LYS A 257 -5.27 20.35 34.34
CA LYS A 257 -4.85 21.45 33.44
C LYS A 257 -3.98 21.00 32.26
N TYR A 258 -3.11 20.00 32.47
CA TYR A 258 -2.19 19.51 31.45
C TYR A 258 -2.52 18.05 31.12
N GLN A 259 -3.50 17.88 30.25
CA GLN A 259 -3.88 16.57 29.73
C GLN A 259 -3.16 16.27 28.42
N VAL A 260 -3.09 14.98 28.10
CA VAL A 260 -2.67 14.48 26.80
C VAL A 260 -3.84 13.67 26.27
N ALA A 261 -4.23 13.92 25.02
CA ALA A 261 -5.16 13.06 24.31
C ALA A 261 -4.45 12.27 23.24
N CYS A 262 -5.04 11.14 22.91
CA CYS A 262 -4.54 10.22 21.94
C CYS A 262 -5.72 9.63 21.17
N VAL A 263 -5.54 9.41 19.88
CA VAL A 263 -6.45 8.60 19.07
C VAL A 263 -5.74 7.30 18.70
N ARG A 264 -6.39 6.17 18.96
CA ARG A 264 -5.91 4.84 18.57
C ARG A 264 -6.68 4.35 17.35
N SER A 265 -5.99 3.69 16.43
CA SER A 265 -6.64 3.04 15.30
C SER A 265 -7.23 1.69 15.70
N ASN A 266 -8.49 1.46 15.35
CA ASN A 266 -9.14 0.15 15.48
C ASN A 266 -8.85 -0.75 14.28
N LEU A 267 -8.54 -0.17 13.11
CA LEU A 267 -8.15 -0.89 11.90
C LEU A 267 -6.77 -1.51 12.01
N TRP A 268 -5.83 -0.75 12.56
CA TRP A 268 -4.45 -1.14 12.81
C TRP A 268 -4.14 -1.06 14.30
N PRO A 269 -4.45 -2.12 15.06
CA PRO A 269 -4.13 -2.18 16.49
C PRO A 269 -2.64 -1.93 16.71
N GLY A 270 -2.34 -0.95 17.54
CA GLY A 270 -0.97 -0.51 17.82
C GLY A 270 -0.59 0.84 17.23
N ALA A 271 -1.37 1.37 16.28
CA ALA A 271 -1.19 2.74 15.80
C ALA A 271 -1.85 3.74 16.75
N CYS A 272 -1.09 4.73 17.19
CA CYS A 272 -1.61 5.84 17.96
C CYS A 272 -1.03 7.18 17.52
N ALA A 273 -1.90 8.19 17.50
CA ALA A 273 -1.53 9.59 17.38
C ALA A 273 -1.78 10.28 18.71
N VAL A 274 -0.82 11.07 19.17
CA VAL A 274 -0.82 11.69 20.50
C VAL A 274 -0.68 13.19 20.34
N TRP A 275 -1.45 13.95 21.11
CA TRP A 275 -1.38 15.40 21.21
C TRP A 275 -1.19 15.84 22.67
N GLY A 276 -0.19 16.68 22.92
CA GLY A 276 0.02 17.27 24.23
C GLY A 276 1.03 18.41 24.21
N GLY A 277 0.74 19.48 24.94
CA GLY A 277 1.67 20.62 25.10
C GLY A 277 2.04 21.32 23.79
N GLY A 278 1.10 21.39 22.83
CA GLY A 278 1.32 22.02 21.51
C GLY A 278 2.17 21.18 20.56
N ARG A 279 2.42 19.91 20.87
CA ARG A 279 3.17 18.98 20.03
C ARG A 279 2.34 17.73 19.76
N PHE A 280 2.58 17.11 18.61
CA PHE A 280 1.99 15.84 18.25
C PHE A 280 3.05 14.80 17.89
N ALA A 281 2.71 13.53 18.06
CA ALA A 281 3.54 12.41 17.66
C ALA A 281 2.66 11.25 17.20
N ASN A 282 3.12 10.54 16.18
CA ASN A 282 2.51 9.30 15.70
C ASN A 282 3.50 8.16 15.89
N ILE A 283 3.03 7.05 16.42
CA ILE A 283 3.86 5.85 16.59
C ILE A 283 3.02 4.59 16.34
N TYR A 284 3.65 3.61 15.70
CA TYR A 284 3.09 2.27 15.56
C TYR A 284 3.84 1.27 16.44
N VAL A 285 3.13 0.52 17.29
CA VAL A 285 3.72 -0.60 18.04
C VAL A 285 2.78 -1.80 17.98
N GLY A 286 3.17 -2.85 17.25
CA GLY A 286 2.33 -4.04 17.16
C GLY A 286 2.84 -5.10 16.18
N TRP A 287 1.96 -6.03 15.81
CA TRP A 287 2.26 -7.17 14.95
C TRP A 287 2.26 -6.85 13.45
N GLY A 288 1.82 -5.67 13.03
CA GLY A 288 1.59 -5.34 11.62
C GLY A 288 0.39 -6.08 11.02
N ILE A 289 -0.63 -6.41 11.82
CA ILE A 289 -1.81 -7.16 11.40
C ILE A 289 -3.05 -6.28 11.39
N LYS A 290 -3.79 -6.30 10.28
CA LYS A 290 -5.05 -5.57 10.12
C LYS A 290 -6.19 -6.27 10.87
N ASN A 291 -7.01 -5.50 11.58
CA ASN A 291 -8.15 -5.99 12.37
C ASN A 291 -9.42 -6.13 11.52
N LEU A 292 -9.32 -6.90 10.44
CA LEU A 292 -10.46 -7.27 9.61
C LEU A 292 -10.60 -8.79 9.56
N PRO A 293 -11.84 -9.29 9.36
CA PRO A 293 -12.06 -10.69 9.07
C PRO A 293 -11.29 -11.04 7.78
N LEU A 294 -10.49 -12.09 7.84
CA LEU A 294 -9.75 -12.59 6.69
C LEU A 294 -10.43 -13.86 6.20
N THR A 295 -10.90 -13.82 4.96
CA THR A 295 -11.29 -15.02 4.23
C THR A 295 -10.08 -15.45 3.39
N PRO A 296 -9.57 -16.68 3.54
CA PRO A 296 -8.47 -17.16 2.72
C PRO A 296 -8.88 -17.18 1.24
N LEU A 297 -7.93 -16.86 0.36
CA LEU A 297 -8.21 -16.81 -1.08
C LEU A 297 -8.57 -18.22 -1.59
N PRO A 298 -9.64 -18.37 -2.39
CA PRO A 298 -9.93 -19.63 -3.07
C PRO A 298 -8.94 -19.86 -4.22
N PRO A 299 -8.68 -21.12 -4.61
CA PRO A 299 -7.80 -21.43 -5.73
C PRO A 299 -8.20 -20.67 -7.01
N PRO A 300 -7.23 -20.35 -7.90
CA PRO A 300 -7.53 -19.63 -9.12
C PRO A 300 -8.56 -20.39 -9.98
N PRO A 301 -9.40 -19.66 -10.73
CA PRO A 301 -10.37 -20.28 -11.63
C PRO A 301 -9.64 -21.13 -12.68
N ILE A 302 -10.29 -22.22 -13.10
CA ILE A 302 -9.79 -23.08 -14.18
C ILE A 302 -10.01 -22.33 -15.49
N ASN A 303 -8.98 -22.27 -16.34
CA ASN A 303 -9.11 -21.66 -17.66
C ASN A 303 -10.10 -22.47 -18.51
N PRO A 304 -11.03 -21.81 -19.22
CA PRO A 304 -11.92 -22.50 -20.14
C PRO A 304 -11.11 -23.13 -21.28
N GLU A 305 -11.60 -24.26 -21.79
CA GLU A 305 -11.07 -24.86 -23.02
C GLU A 305 -11.49 -24.03 -24.24
N PHE A 306 -10.82 -24.25 -25.37
CA PHE A 306 -11.21 -23.63 -26.64
C PHE A 306 -12.65 -24.02 -27.00
N ASP A 307 -13.44 -23.05 -27.46
CA ASP A 307 -14.82 -23.33 -27.86
C ASP A 307 -14.84 -24.13 -29.17
N LEU A 308 -15.15 -25.43 -29.05
CA LEU A 308 -15.24 -26.34 -30.19
C LEU A 308 -16.33 -25.93 -31.20
N ALA A 309 -17.29 -25.08 -30.83
CA ALA A 309 -18.28 -24.55 -31.76
C ALA A 309 -17.67 -23.58 -32.80
N LEU A 310 -16.50 -23.01 -32.51
CA LEU A 310 -15.72 -22.19 -33.46
C LEU A 310 -14.89 -23.04 -34.43
N MET A 311 -14.87 -24.37 -34.25
CA MET A 311 -14.17 -25.26 -35.17
C MET A 311 -15.05 -25.50 -36.39
N GLU A 312 -14.64 -24.95 -37.54
CA GLU A 312 -15.35 -25.18 -38.80
C GLU A 312 -15.36 -26.67 -39.14
N SER A 313 -16.54 -27.18 -39.52
CA SER A 313 -16.67 -28.55 -40.00
C SER A 313 -15.95 -28.69 -41.33
N THR A 314 -15.08 -29.69 -41.47
CA THR A 314 -14.44 -30.06 -42.75
C THR A 314 -15.39 -30.79 -43.72
N GLU A 315 -16.63 -31.06 -43.31
CA GLU A 315 -17.62 -31.71 -44.16
C GLU A 315 -18.15 -30.72 -45.20
N LEU A 316 -18.19 -31.17 -46.46
CA LEU A 316 -18.82 -30.40 -47.53
C LEU A 316 -20.30 -30.22 -47.20
N PRO A 317 -20.89 -29.03 -47.46
CA PRO A 317 -22.31 -28.83 -47.27
C PRO A 317 -23.09 -29.88 -48.10
N PRO A 318 -24.23 -30.39 -47.58
CA PRO A 318 -25.04 -31.35 -48.31
C PRO A 318 -25.38 -30.81 -49.70
N LYS A 319 -25.20 -31.65 -50.73
CA LYS A 319 -25.54 -31.28 -52.12
C LYS A 319 -26.98 -30.75 -52.11
N PRO A 320 -27.25 -29.54 -52.64
CA PRO A 320 -28.61 -29.02 -52.76
C PRO A 320 -29.49 -30.07 -53.44
N ALA A 321 -30.70 -30.27 -52.92
CA ALA A 321 -31.69 -31.10 -53.59
C ALA A 321 -31.86 -30.57 -55.02
N GLU A 322 -31.82 -31.48 -56.00
CA GLU A 322 -32.14 -31.13 -57.37
C GLU A 322 -33.56 -30.57 -57.36
N GLU A 323 -33.73 -29.34 -57.86
CA GLU A 323 -35.06 -28.74 -58.03
C GLU A 323 -35.90 -29.72 -58.85
N GLU A 324 -36.98 -30.24 -58.26
CA GLU A 324 -37.92 -31.05 -59.01
C GLU A 324 -38.35 -30.24 -60.25
N PRO A 325 -38.32 -30.84 -61.45
CA PRO A 325 -38.74 -30.13 -62.65
C PRO A 325 -40.15 -29.63 -62.41
N ALA A 326 -40.33 -28.30 -62.43
CA ALA A 326 -41.64 -27.68 -62.47
C ALA A 326 -42.43 -28.39 -63.58
N GLU A 327 -43.47 -29.12 -63.19
CA GLU A 327 -44.40 -29.75 -64.13
C GLU A 327 -44.89 -28.65 -65.06
N GLY A 328 -44.39 -28.70 -66.29
CA GLY A 328 -44.81 -27.81 -67.35
C GLY A 328 -46.31 -27.97 -67.56
N GLU A 329 -46.97 -26.83 -67.66
CA GLU A 329 -48.32 -26.67 -68.17
C GLU A 329 -48.52 -27.57 -69.40
N GLU A 330 -49.39 -28.58 -69.29
CA GLU A 330 -49.93 -29.29 -70.45
C GLU A 330 -50.85 -28.32 -71.21
N GLU A 331 -50.46 -27.99 -72.45
CA GLU A 331 -51.34 -27.43 -73.45
C GLU A 331 -52.44 -28.46 -73.82
N ALA A 332 -53.72 -28.08 -73.66
CA ALA A 332 -54.83 -28.41 -74.57
C ALA A 332 -56.09 -27.58 -74.27
#